data_AF-A0A521A2R1-F1
#
_entry.id   AF-A0A521A2R1-F1
#
_cell.length_a   1.000
_cell.length_b   1.000
_cell.length_c   1.000
_cell.angle_alpha   90.00
_cell.angle_beta   90.00
_cell.angle_gamma   90.00
#
_symmetry.space_group_name_H-M   'P 1'
#
loop_
_entity.id
_entity.type
_entity.pdbx_description
1 polymer ?
#
loop_
_entity_poly.entity_id
_entity_poly.type
_entity_poly.pdbx_seq_one_letter_code
_entity_poly.pdbx_strand_id
1 'polypeptide(L)'
;MGRVKTLNKWANKHSYYPLDILRIALGVFLFVKGIHFMGNTQILIDLFKPIQNLAGGMIAIHYVAPAHLVGGLMIIFGLLTRWAVISQLPILIGAVMINFIGEMNTTNLLLSSIALLLCVFFMFYGSGKHSADYYLKMQQ
;
A
#
# COMPACT_ATOMS: atom_id res chain seq x y z
N MET A 1 -12.16 17.66 4.78
CA MET A 1 -11.69 17.93 3.39
C MET A 1 -10.61 19.01 3.29
N GLY A 2 -10.66 20.14 4.02
CA GLY A 2 -9.67 21.23 3.88
C GLY A 2 -8.19 20.83 4.06
N ARG A 3 -7.87 19.98 5.05
CA ARG A 3 -6.48 19.51 5.29
C ARG A 3 -5.91 18.71 4.12
N VAL A 4 -6.71 17.83 3.50
CA VAL A 4 -6.29 17.02 2.34
C VAL A 4 -5.99 17.92 1.14
N LYS A 5 -6.81 18.95 0.90
CA LYS A 5 -6.57 19.93 -0.18
C LYS A 5 -5.25 20.68 0.02
N THR A 6 -4.97 21.15 1.24
CA THR A 6 -3.70 21.82 1.56
C THR A 6 -2.49 20.91 1.32
N LEU A 7 -2.59 19.66 1.77
CA LEU A 7 -1.54 18.66 1.57
C LEU A 7 -1.33 18.34 0.08
N ASN A 8 -2.39 18.28 -0.72
CA ASN A 8 -2.29 18.09 -2.16
C ASN A 8 -1.62 19.30 -2.85
N LYS A 9 -1.95 20.53 -2.46
CA LYS A 9 -1.27 21.74 -2.97
C LYS A 9 0.24 21.71 -2.67
N TRP A 10 0.63 21.28 -1.46
CA TRP A 10 2.03 21.15 -1.09
C TRP A 10 2.75 20.07 -1.91
N ALA A 11 2.13 18.89 -2.08
CA ALA A 11 2.68 17.80 -2.87
C ALA A 11 2.92 18.23 -4.32
N ASN A 12 1.96 18.95 -4.89
CA ASN A 12 2.06 19.45 -6.26
C ASN A 12 3.21 20.46 -6.42
N LYS A 13 3.43 21.32 -5.42
CA LYS A 13 4.53 22.29 -5.44
C LYS A 13 5.90 21.59 -5.45
N HIS A 14 6.02 20.44 -4.80
CA HIS A 14 7.27 19.68 -4.64
C HIS A 14 7.30 18.40 -5.50
N SER A 15 6.60 18.38 -6.63
CA SER A 15 6.56 17.21 -7.52
C SER A 15 7.85 17.07 -8.33
N TYR A 16 8.42 15.86 -8.34
CA TYR A 16 9.61 15.50 -9.11
C TYR A 16 9.42 14.12 -9.76
N TYR A 17 9.90 13.94 -11.00
CA TYR A 17 9.78 12.67 -11.73
C TYR A 17 10.28 11.43 -10.97
N PRO A 18 11.39 11.47 -10.20
CA PRO A 18 11.81 10.30 -9.41
C PRO A 18 10.78 9.86 -8.37
N LEU A 19 10.03 10.79 -7.77
CA LEU A 19 8.98 10.47 -6.80
C LEU A 19 7.76 9.85 -7.49
N ASP A 20 7.45 10.26 -8.72
CA ASP A 20 6.40 9.64 -9.52
C ASP A 20 6.77 8.21 -9.91
N ILE A 21 8.03 7.98 -10.34
CA ILE A 21 8.54 6.64 -10.64
C ILE A 21 8.49 5.76 -9.39
N LEU A 22 8.91 6.27 -8.24
CA LEU A 22 8.86 5.54 -6.96
C LEU A 22 7.42 5.18 -6.56
N ARG A 23 6.47 6.11 -6.76
CA ARG A 23 5.03 5.87 -6.52
C ARG A 23 4.52 4.76 -7.42
N ILE A 24 4.81 4.82 -8.72
CA ILE A 24 4.39 3.82 -9.70
C ILE A 24 4.99 2.46 -9.36
N ALA A 25 6.28 2.39 -9.04
CA ALA A 25 6.95 1.16 -8.65
C ALA A 25 6.32 0.52 -7.40
N LEU A 26 6.02 1.33 -6.36
CA LEU A 26 5.28 0.86 -5.18
C LEU A 26 3.91 0.30 -5.55
N GLY A 27 3.15 1.03 -6.39
CA GLY A 27 1.82 0.61 -6.82
C GLY A 27 1.85 -0.71 -7.62
N VAL A 28 2.81 -0.86 -8.54
CA VAL A 28 3.02 -2.10 -9.30
C VAL A 28 3.40 -3.25 -8.38
N PHE A 29 4.30 -3.02 -7.42
CA PHE A 29 4.69 -4.04 -6.45
C PHE A 29 3.47 -4.56 -5.65
N LEU A 30 2.66 -3.64 -5.11
CA LEU A 30 1.44 -4.00 -4.38
C LEU A 30 0.44 -4.74 -5.26
N PHE A 31 0.23 -4.26 -6.49
CA PHE A 31 -0.68 -4.88 -7.45
C PHE A 31 -0.27 -6.33 -7.77
N VAL A 32 1.02 -6.56 -8.06
CA VAL A 32 1.56 -7.91 -8.32
C VAL A 32 1.40 -8.82 -7.10
N LYS A 33 1.64 -8.31 -5.88
CA LYS A 33 1.36 -9.07 -4.65
C LYS A 33 -0.12 -9.41 -4.50
N GLY A 34 -1.01 -8.50 -4.86
CA GLY A 34 -2.45 -8.73 -4.91
C GLY A 34 -2.82 -9.88 -5.86
N ILE A 35 -2.28 -9.87 -7.09
CA ILE A 35 -2.47 -10.98 -8.05
C ILE A 35 -1.97 -12.29 -7.47
N HIS A 36 -0.77 -12.29 -6.90
CA HIS A 36 -0.14 -13.48 -6.34
C HIS A 36 -0.98 -14.11 -5.21
N PHE A 37 -1.53 -13.30 -4.30
CA PHE A 37 -2.40 -13.81 -3.24
C PHE A 37 -3.76 -14.26 -3.74
N MET A 38 -4.32 -13.59 -4.76
CA MET A 38 -5.59 -14.01 -5.37
C MET A 38 -5.46 -15.31 -6.16
N GLY A 39 -4.34 -15.50 -6.86
CA GLY A 39 -4.04 -16.72 -7.61
C GLY A 39 -3.65 -17.90 -6.72
N ASN A 40 -3.20 -17.64 -5.49
CA ASN A 40 -2.83 -18.67 -4.54
C ASN A 40 -3.16 -18.26 -3.09
N THR A 41 -4.45 -18.36 -2.75
CA THR A 41 -4.95 -18.05 -1.41
C THR A 41 -4.30 -18.90 -0.32
N GLN A 42 -3.81 -20.11 -0.65
CA GLN A 42 -3.14 -20.98 0.31
C GLN A 42 -1.88 -20.33 0.89
N ILE A 43 -1.15 -19.54 0.09
CA ILE A 43 0.01 -18.78 0.57
C ILE A 43 -0.41 -17.80 1.67
N LEU A 44 -1.56 -17.14 1.49
CA LEU A 44 -2.06 -16.20 2.49
C LEU A 44 -2.54 -16.94 3.74
N ILE A 45 -3.22 -18.07 3.59
CA ILE A 45 -3.60 -18.93 4.73
C ILE A 45 -2.36 -19.36 5.52
N ASP A 46 -1.31 -19.80 4.83
CA ASP A 46 -0.07 -20.27 5.45
C ASP A 46 0.66 -19.16 6.20
N LEU A 47 0.71 -17.95 5.64
CA LEU A 47 1.29 -16.78 6.31
C LEU A 47 0.52 -16.41 7.59
N PHE A 48 -0.79 -16.62 7.62
CA PHE A 48 -1.62 -16.29 8.79
C PHE A 48 -1.70 -17.42 9.83
N LYS A 49 -1.22 -18.64 9.54
CA LYS A 49 -1.20 -19.77 10.48
C LYS A 49 -0.67 -19.42 11.88
N PRO A 50 0.46 -18.68 12.04
CA PRO A 50 0.99 -18.34 13.36
C PRO A 50 0.03 -17.50 14.22
N ILE A 51 -0.90 -16.79 13.58
CA ILE A 51 -1.85 -15.88 14.25
C ILE A 51 -3.31 -16.30 14.02
N GLN A 52 -3.57 -17.51 13.52
CA GLN A 52 -4.92 -17.96 13.13
C GLN A 52 -5.94 -17.95 14.28
N ASN A 53 -5.46 -18.05 15.52
CA ASN A 53 -6.30 -18.03 16.72
C ASN A 53 -6.61 -16.59 17.20
N LEU A 54 -5.98 -15.56 16.63
CA LEU A 54 -6.41 -14.18 16.84
C LEU A 54 -7.65 -13.89 15.99
N ALA A 55 -8.67 -13.30 16.63
CA ALA A 55 -9.89 -12.87 15.94
C ALA A 55 -9.53 -11.99 14.73
N GLY A 56 -9.98 -12.37 13.53
CA GLY A 56 -9.83 -11.57 12.30
C GLY A 56 -9.10 -12.25 11.14
N GLY A 57 -8.51 -13.43 11.30
CA GLY A 57 -7.77 -14.12 10.22
C GLY A 57 -8.57 -14.30 8.92
N MET A 58 -9.85 -14.69 9.01
CA MET A 58 -10.70 -14.88 7.83
C MET A 58 -11.07 -13.56 7.13
N ILE A 59 -11.31 -12.49 7.88
CA ILE A 59 -11.58 -11.15 7.33
C ILE A 59 -10.31 -10.61 6.67
N ALA A 60 -9.15 -10.81 7.30
CA ALA A 60 -7.87 -10.38 6.76
C ALA A 60 -7.56 -11.01 5.41
N ILE A 61 -7.83 -12.31 5.24
CA ILE A 61 -7.62 -13.03 3.96
C ILE A 61 -8.42 -12.40 2.81
N HIS A 62 -9.69 -12.05 3.05
CA HIS A 62 -10.56 -11.44 2.03
C HIS A 62 -10.28 -9.95 1.82
N TYR A 63 -9.61 -9.29 2.76
CA TYR A 63 -9.25 -7.88 2.66
C TYR A 63 -7.93 -7.67 1.90
N VAL A 64 -6.91 -8.51 2.16
CA VAL A 64 -5.54 -8.28 1.70
C VAL A 64 -5.44 -8.23 0.17
N ALA A 65 -5.97 -9.23 -0.53
CA ALA A 65 -5.83 -9.30 -1.99
C ALA A 65 -6.54 -8.14 -2.72
N PRO A 66 -7.82 -7.81 -2.42
CA PRO A 66 -8.48 -6.65 -3.02
C PRO A 66 -7.82 -5.33 -2.66
N ALA A 67 -7.37 -5.15 -1.41
CA ALA A 67 -6.69 -3.92 -1.00
C ALA A 67 -5.40 -3.73 -1.79
N HIS A 68 -4.58 -4.77 -1.95
CA HIS A 68 -3.35 -4.71 -2.74
C HIS A 68 -3.61 -4.48 -4.24
N LEU A 69 -4.62 -5.15 -4.82
CA LEU A 69 -4.99 -4.97 -6.22
C LEU A 69 -5.53 -3.56 -6.50
N VAL A 70 -6.66 -3.21 -5.88
CA VAL A 70 -7.34 -1.94 -6.14
C VAL A 70 -6.49 -0.78 -5.65
N GLY A 71 -5.94 -0.88 -4.43
CA GLY A 71 -5.05 0.14 -3.88
C GLY A 71 -3.75 0.29 -4.67
N GLY A 72 -3.14 -0.81 -5.12
CA GLY A 72 -1.97 -0.79 -5.99
C GLY A 72 -2.25 -0.03 -7.29
N LEU A 73 -3.36 -0.36 -7.96
CA LEU A 73 -3.79 0.32 -9.20
C LEU A 73 -4.03 1.82 -8.98
N MET A 74 -4.71 2.17 -7.89
CA MET A 74 -4.93 3.56 -7.50
C MET A 74 -3.62 4.32 -7.25
N ILE A 75 -2.62 3.69 -6.60
CA ILE A 75 -1.31 4.28 -6.36
C ILE A 75 -0.54 4.49 -7.68
N ILE A 76 -0.59 3.53 -8.62
CA ILE A 76 0.05 3.65 -9.95
C ILE A 76 -0.40 4.93 -10.64
N PHE A 77 -1.72 5.11 -10.80
CA PHE A 77 -2.28 6.28 -11.47
C PHE A 77 -2.29 7.53 -10.60
N GLY A 78 -1.95 7.41 -9.31
CA GLY A 78 -1.97 8.52 -8.37
C GLY A 78 -3.40 9.02 -8.10
N LEU A 79 -4.36 8.10 -7.99
CA LEU A 79 -5.75 8.37 -7.63
C LEU A 79 -5.97 8.06 -6.14
N LEU A 80 -6.49 9.02 -5.39
CA LEU A 80 -6.72 8.95 -3.95
C LEU A 80 -5.51 8.37 -3.19
N THR A 81 -4.29 8.74 -3.58
CA THR A 81 -3.06 8.02 -3.17
C THR A 81 -2.93 7.89 -1.66
N ARG A 82 -3.32 8.92 -0.90
CA ARG A 82 -3.29 8.88 0.57
C ARG A 82 -4.21 7.82 1.15
N TRP A 83 -5.44 7.71 0.63
CA TRP A 83 -6.38 6.69 1.07
C TRP A 83 -5.95 5.30 0.62
N ALA A 84 -5.46 5.19 -0.61
CA ALA A 84 -4.94 3.94 -1.15
C ALA A 84 -3.78 3.41 -0.30
N VAL A 85 -2.79 4.24 0.07
CA VAL A 85 -1.68 3.79 0.94
C VAL A 85 -2.13 3.54 2.38
N ILE A 86 -3.06 4.32 2.94
CA ILE A 86 -3.63 4.06 4.28
C ILE A 86 -4.25 2.67 4.35
N SER A 87 -4.96 2.25 3.30
CA SER A 87 -5.52 0.89 3.23
C SER A 87 -4.45 -0.22 3.21
N GLN A 88 -3.21 0.07 2.79
CA GLN A 88 -2.12 -0.90 2.81
C GLN A 88 -1.42 -0.99 4.16
N LEU A 89 -1.44 0.07 4.97
CA LEU A 89 -0.69 0.12 6.23
C LEU A 89 -1.02 -1.05 7.17
N PRO A 90 -2.29 -1.39 7.46
CA PRO A 90 -2.59 -2.52 8.34
C PRO A 90 -2.04 -3.85 7.82
N ILE A 91 -2.04 -4.03 6.49
CA ILE A 91 -1.57 -5.25 5.84
C ILE A 91 -0.06 -5.36 5.97
N LEU A 92 0.66 -4.28 5.67
CA LEU A 92 2.13 -4.27 5.70
C LEU A 92 2.66 -4.34 7.14
N ILE A 93 1.99 -3.69 8.09
CA ILE A 93 2.27 -3.84 9.52
C ILE A 93 2.05 -5.30 9.94
N GLY A 94 0.93 -5.90 9.54
CA GLY A 94 0.65 -7.32 9.76
C GLY A 94 1.74 -8.22 9.19
N ALA A 95 2.18 -7.98 7.96
CA ALA A 95 3.24 -8.76 7.31
C ALA A 95 4.57 -8.70 8.07
N VAL A 96 4.97 -7.50 8.54
CA VAL A 96 6.19 -7.33 9.36
C VAL A 96 6.05 -8.07 10.69
N MET A 97 4.92 -7.93 11.39
CA MET A 97 4.69 -8.60 12.68
C MET A 97 4.67 -10.13 12.55
N ILE A 98 3.93 -10.66 11.57
CA ILE A 98 3.85 -12.11 11.30
C ILE A 98 5.23 -12.70 11.08
N ASN A 99 6.13 -11.98 10.39
CA ASN A 99 7.47 -12.45 10.11
C ASN A 99 8.39 -12.51 11.35
N PHE A 100 8.03 -11.83 12.45
CA PHE A 100 8.71 -11.96 13.75
C PHE A 100 8.06 -13.00 14.67
N ILE A 101 6.76 -13.26 14.50
CA ILE A 101 6.00 -14.24 15.30
C ILE A 101 6.17 -15.66 14.75
N GLY A 102 6.15 -15.80 13.43
CA GLY A 102 6.31 -17.06 12.71
C GLY A 102 7.75 -17.35 12.32
N GLU A 103 7.92 -18.17 11.28
CA GLU A 103 9.24 -18.43 10.69
C GLU A 103 9.75 -17.18 9.96
N MET A 104 10.90 -16.67 10.40
CA MET A 104 11.46 -15.45 9.86
C MET A 104 11.98 -15.66 8.44
N ASN A 105 11.40 -14.94 7.49
CA ASN A 105 11.91 -14.84 6.13
C ASN A 105 12.50 -13.44 5.90
N THR A 106 13.83 -13.36 5.72
CA THR A 106 14.55 -12.09 5.58
C THR A 106 14.12 -11.28 4.36
N THR A 107 13.86 -11.95 3.24
CA THR A 107 13.37 -11.32 2.01
C THR A 107 11.99 -10.72 2.21
N ASN A 108 11.06 -11.46 2.82
CA ASN A 108 9.71 -10.96 3.10
C ASN A 108 9.74 -9.82 4.12
N LEU A 109 10.60 -9.89 5.13
CA LEU A 109 10.81 -8.80 6.09
C LEU A 109 11.25 -7.53 5.39
N LEU A 110 12.27 -7.63 4.53
CA LEU A 110 12.83 -6.49 3.82
C LEU A 110 11.79 -5.87 2.88
N LEU A 111 11.12 -6.70 2.08
CA LEU A 111 10.11 -6.24 1.13
C LEU A 111 8.91 -5.57 1.83
N SER A 112 8.38 -6.19 2.89
CA SER A 112 7.26 -5.63 3.66
C SER A 112 7.66 -4.36 4.40
N SER A 113 8.86 -4.29 4.96
CA SER A 113 9.38 -3.10 5.64
C SER A 113 9.61 -1.93 4.68
N ILE A 114 10.22 -2.18 3.52
CA ILE A 114 10.41 -1.14 2.50
C ILE A 114 9.06 -0.64 2.00
N ALA A 115 8.13 -1.53 1.65
CA ALA A 115 6.79 -1.15 1.22
C ALA A 115 6.06 -0.35 2.31
N LEU A 116 6.18 -0.74 3.59
CA LEU A 116 5.59 -0.02 4.71
C LEU A 116 6.14 1.40 4.81
N LEU A 117 7.46 1.56 4.76
CA LEU A 117 8.11 2.88 4.80
C LEU A 117 7.67 3.76 3.64
N LEU A 118 7.59 3.20 2.42
CA LEU A 118 7.10 3.93 1.26
C LEU A 118 5.62 4.31 1.39
N CYS A 119 4.77 3.43 1.92
CA CYS A 119 3.37 3.75 2.20
C CYS A 119 3.25 4.88 3.23
N VAL A 120 4.05 4.87 4.30
CA VAL A 120 4.11 5.96 5.28
C VAL A 120 4.59 7.25 4.62
N PHE A 121 5.63 7.20 3.81
CA PHE A 121 6.11 8.35 3.05
C PHE A 121 5.01 8.95 2.16
N PHE A 122 4.35 8.14 1.32
CA PHE A 122 3.29 8.59 0.43
C PHE A 122 1.98 8.94 1.16
N MET A 123 1.79 8.47 2.40
CA MET A 123 0.68 8.91 3.25
C MET A 123 0.81 10.39 3.58
N PHE A 124 2.04 10.89 3.79
CA PHE A 124 2.32 12.30 4.03
C PHE A 124 2.58 13.09 2.74
N TYR A 125 3.28 12.51 1.78
CA TYR A 125 3.63 13.17 0.53
C TYR A 125 2.43 13.28 -0.42
N GLY A 126 1.68 12.20 -0.66
CA GLY A 126 0.53 12.18 -1.57
C GLY A 126 0.88 11.84 -3.03
N SER A 127 0.06 12.31 -3.96
CA SER A 127 0.08 11.90 -5.37
C SER A 127 0.99 12.75 -6.27
N GLY A 128 1.14 14.05 -6.03
CA GLY A 128 1.96 14.95 -6.87
C GLY A 128 1.29 15.39 -8.17
N LYS A 129 1.98 16.20 -9.00
CA LYS A 129 1.40 16.82 -10.22
C LYS A 129 1.14 15.81 -11.35
N HIS A 130 1.95 14.77 -11.44
CA HIS A 130 1.83 13.75 -12.48
C HIS A 130 0.96 12.60 -12.00
N SER A 131 -0.28 12.92 -11.66
CA SER A 131 -1.26 12.01 -11.05
C SER A 131 -2.69 12.30 -11.48
N ALA A 132 -3.56 11.30 -11.37
CA ALA A 132 -4.99 11.44 -11.59
C ALA A 132 -5.62 12.44 -10.62
N ASP A 133 -5.18 12.47 -9.35
CA ASP A 133 -5.64 13.45 -8.35
C ASP A 133 -5.46 14.90 -8.83
N TYR A 134 -4.30 15.19 -9.43
CA TYR A 134 -4.01 16.52 -9.97
C TYR A 134 -4.88 16.84 -11.19
N TYR A 135 -4.99 15.88 -12.12
CA TYR A 135 -5.80 16.01 -13.33
C TYR A 135 -7.27 16.28 -13.01
N LEU A 136 -7.81 15.58 -12.00
CA LEU A 136 -9.18 15.74 -11.50
C LEU A 136 -9.35 16.95 -10.57
N LYS A 137 -8.32 17.78 -10.42
CA LYS A 137 -8.32 19.02 -9.62
C LYS A 137 -8.66 18.81 -8.13
N MET A 138 -8.28 17.68 -7.54
CA MET A 138 -8.64 17.32 -6.16
C MET A 138 -7.96 18.20 -5.07
N GLN A 139 -7.11 19.14 -5.47
CA GLN A 139 -6.55 20.20 -4.63
C GLN A 139 -7.41 21.47 -4.51
N GLN A 140 -8.43 21.64 -5.36
CA GLN A 140 -9.35 22.79 -5.37
C GLN A 140 -10.50 22.53 -4.40
#